data_AF-A0A838NH84-F1
#
_entry.id   AF-A0A838NH84-F1
#
_cell.length_a   1.000
_cell.length_b   1.000
_cell.length_c   1.000
_cell.angle_alpha   90.00
_cell.angle_beta   90.00
_cell.angle_gamma   90.00
#
_symmetry.space_group_name_H-M   'P 1'
#
loop_
_entity.id
_entity.type
_entity.pdbx_description
1 polymer ?
#
loop_
_entity_poly.entity_id
_entity_poly.type
_entity_poly.pdbx_seq_one_letter_code
_entity_poly.pdbx_strand_id
1 'polypeptide(L)'
;MSAAILVSLGAAGSATAQEGTARFVIVAFENTGSYGQGTEVFQALGLGVAAMLARAIDRHPGADVIERHQRGAAGGDPGPGAPKRVDAAGAAQIGRAAGAHYTVTGSFADFYGKFRIIARLVDAKKGAIVKVISNDDPKLQDRAQLASIIQAVGERITSAAGLSPYPDGSAPPPIPTDAITAYSRGLLHDSRGESARASEFYQSALSAFPPFDEARAALGQLRGR
;
A
#
# COMPACT_ATOMS: atom_id res chain seq x y z
N MET A 1 19.92 -54.18 46.69
CA MET A 1 20.54 -52.84 46.58
C MET A 1 20.24 -52.31 45.19
N SER A 2 19.80 -51.05 45.14
CA SER A 2 18.94 -50.45 44.11
C SER A 2 19.59 -50.23 42.74
N ALA A 3 18.81 -50.46 41.68
CA ALA A 3 19.08 -50.00 40.32
C ALA A 3 18.40 -48.64 40.11
N ALA A 4 19.17 -47.63 39.70
CA ALA A 4 18.68 -46.29 39.38
C ALA A 4 18.38 -46.19 37.88
N ILE A 5 17.10 -46.02 37.56
CA ILE A 5 16.61 -45.71 36.20
C ILE A 5 16.66 -44.18 36.05
N LEU A 6 17.53 -43.68 35.18
CA LEU A 6 17.52 -42.29 34.73
C LEU A 6 16.43 -42.12 33.67
N VAL A 7 15.36 -41.42 34.03
CA VAL A 7 14.35 -40.92 33.08
C VAL A 7 14.87 -39.61 32.49
N SER A 8 15.19 -39.62 31.19
CA SER A 8 15.46 -38.41 30.42
C SER A 8 14.13 -37.75 30.04
N LEU A 9 13.80 -36.63 30.69
CA LEU A 9 12.75 -35.73 30.21
C LEU A 9 13.25 -35.06 28.93
N GLY A 10 12.73 -35.51 27.78
CA GLY A 10 12.79 -34.76 26.54
C GLY A 10 11.94 -33.50 26.68
N ALA A 11 12.59 -32.35 26.81
CA ALA A 11 11.93 -31.06 26.61
C ALA A 11 11.52 -30.98 25.12
N ALA A 12 10.24 -31.25 24.85
CA ALA A 12 9.61 -30.88 23.60
C ALA A 12 9.54 -29.35 23.56
N GLY A 13 10.64 -28.72 23.16
CA GLY A 13 10.64 -27.34 22.73
C GLY A 13 9.67 -27.24 21.57
N SER A 14 8.51 -26.65 21.85
CA SER A 14 7.61 -26.20 20.80
C SER A 14 8.40 -25.16 20.00
N ALA A 15 8.94 -25.58 18.86
CA ALA A 15 9.39 -24.65 17.84
C ALA A 15 8.14 -23.92 17.37
N THR A 16 7.80 -22.82 18.03
CA THR A 16 7.04 -21.76 17.38
C THR A 16 7.91 -21.36 16.20
N ALA A 17 7.58 -21.89 15.03
CA ALA A 17 8.00 -21.30 13.79
C ALA A 17 7.60 -19.83 13.92
N GLN A 18 8.60 -18.97 14.08
CA GLN A 18 8.41 -17.54 13.94
C GLN A 18 8.04 -17.38 12.47
N GLU A 19 6.74 -17.44 12.18
CA GLU A 19 6.21 -17.11 10.87
C GLU A 19 6.70 -15.71 10.59
N GLY A 20 7.72 -15.62 9.75
CA GLY A 20 8.38 -14.36 9.45
C GLY A 20 7.35 -13.36 8.94
N THR A 21 7.51 -12.11 9.34
CA THR A 21 6.67 -10.99 8.91
C THR A 21 6.42 -11.07 7.40
N ALA A 22 5.15 -11.03 6.98
CA ALA A 22 4.80 -11.08 5.57
C ALA A 22 5.27 -9.79 4.90
N ARG A 23 6.14 -9.92 3.89
CA ARG A 23 6.74 -8.77 3.21
C ARG A 23 5.97 -8.42 1.94
N PHE A 24 5.55 -7.17 1.81
CA PHE A 24 4.73 -6.68 0.70
C PHE A 24 5.49 -5.65 -0.14
N VAL A 25 5.23 -5.67 -1.45
CA VAL A 25 5.48 -4.51 -2.33
C VAL A 25 4.16 -4.07 -2.90
N ILE A 26 3.94 -2.76 -2.94
CA ILE A 26 2.72 -2.17 -3.52
C ILE A 26 3.12 -1.33 -4.72
N VAL A 27 2.52 -1.64 -5.86
CA VAL A 27 2.72 -0.91 -7.11
C VAL A 27 1.66 0.17 -7.24
N ALA A 28 2.00 1.27 -7.92
CA ALA A 28 1.06 2.32 -8.27
C ALA A 28 -0.19 1.75 -8.95
N PHE A 29 -1.36 2.25 -8.58
CA PHE A 29 -2.63 1.78 -9.12
C PHE A 29 -2.98 2.49 -10.42
N GLU A 30 -3.56 1.76 -11.36
CA GLU A 30 -4.02 2.29 -12.65
C GLU A 30 -5.38 2.97 -12.54
N ASN A 31 -5.54 4.14 -13.13
CA ASN A 31 -6.87 4.69 -13.39
C ASN A 31 -7.50 3.97 -14.61
N THR A 32 -8.69 3.39 -14.44
CA THR A 32 -9.39 2.59 -15.47
C THR A 32 -10.70 3.20 -15.98
N GLY A 33 -10.90 4.51 -15.80
CA GLY A 33 -12.06 5.22 -16.37
C GLY A 33 -12.72 6.16 -15.37
N SER A 34 -11.92 7.06 -14.78
CA SER A 34 -12.42 8.04 -13.80
C SER A 34 -12.92 9.34 -14.44
N TYR A 35 -13.99 9.90 -13.86
CA TYR A 35 -14.67 11.12 -14.29
C TYR A 35 -15.01 12.01 -13.09
N GLY A 36 -15.17 13.31 -13.34
CA GLY A 36 -15.58 14.29 -12.33
C GLY A 36 -14.45 15.01 -11.60
N GLN A 37 -13.19 14.75 -11.94
CA GLN A 37 -12.01 15.53 -11.52
C GLN A 37 -11.03 15.67 -12.70
N GLY A 38 -9.98 16.48 -12.52
CA GLY A 38 -8.93 16.65 -13.53
C GLY A 38 -8.02 15.43 -13.67
N THR A 39 -7.49 15.21 -14.87
CA THR A 39 -6.60 14.08 -15.20
C THR A 39 -5.40 13.95 -14.26
N GLU A 40 -4.78 15.08 -13.88
CA GLU A 40 -3.66 15.11 -12.94
C GLU A 40 -4.03 14.53 -11.58
N VAL A 41 -5.23 14.83 -11.08
CA VAL A 41 -5.72 14.30 -9.79
C VAL A 41 -5.79 12.78 -9.84
N PHE A 42 -6.30 12.21 -10.92
CA PHE A 42 -6.35 10.75 -11.07
C PHE A 42 -4.97 10.12 -11.27
N GLN A 43 -4.07 10.76 -12.02
CA GLN A 43 -2.68 10.26 -12.13
C GLN A 43 -2.00 10.22 -10.76
N ALA A 44 -2.13 11.30 -10.00
CA ALA A 44 -1.62 11.41 -8.64
C ALA A 44 -2.22 10.35 -7.73
N LEU A 45 -3.54 10.13 -7.81
CA LEU A 45 -4.26 9.20 -6.95
C LEU A 45 -3.79 7.74 -7.12
N GLY A 46 -3.25 7.36 -8.28
CA GLY A 46 -2.61 6.05 -8.45
C GLY A 46 -1.41 5.82 -7.51
N LEU A 47 -0.60 6.86 -7.28
CA LEU A 47 0.50 6.85 -6.32
C LEU A 47 -0.02 6.95 -4.88
N GLY A 48 -1.01 7.82 -4.66
CA GLY A 48 -1.62 8.03 -3.35
C GLY A 48 -2.30 6.81 -2.77
N VAL A 49 -3.12 6.11 -3.58
CA VAL A 49 -3.78 4.86 -3.18
C VAL A 49 -2.74 3.81 -2.80
N ALA A 50 -1.66 3.66 -3.57
CA ALA A 50 -0.60 2.72 -3.25
C ALA A 50 0.09 3.07 -1.92
N ALA A 51 0.44 4.34 -1.71
CA ALA A 51 1.08 4.80 -0.47
C ALA A 51 0.16 4.66 0.76
N MET A 52 -1.13 4.99 0.63
CA MET A 52 -2.08 4.84 1.72
C MET A 52 -2.41 3.37 2.01
N LEU A 53 -2.36 2.51 0.99
CA LEU A 53 -2.48 1.07 1.19
C LEU A 53 -1.23 0.50 1.88
N ALA A 54 -0.04 1.01 1.56
CA ALA A 54 1.20 0.66 2.26
C ALA A 54 1.06 1.01 3.74
N ARG A 55 0.68 2.25 4.05
CA ARG A 55 0.38 2.68 5.41
C ARG A 55 -0.66 1.81 6.11
N ALA A 56 -1.72 1.40 5.42
CA ALA A 56 -2.75 0.55 6.02
C ALA A 56 -2.20 -0.83 6.37
N ILE A 57 -1.43 -1.45 5.46
CA ILE A 57 -0.85 -2.78 5.62
C ILE A 57 0.27 -2.79 6.66
N ASP A 58 1.18 -1.82 6.63
CA ASP A 58 2.38 -1.78 7.48
C ASP A 58 2.08 -1.62 8.98
N ARG A 59 0.87 -1.15 9.31
CA ARG A 59 0.40 -1.09 10.70
C ARG A 59 -0.02 -2.45 11.26
N HIS A 60 -0.11 -3.48 10.43
CA HIS A 60 -0.37 -4.83 10.89
C HIS A 60 0.91 -5.44 11.47
N PRO A 61 0.92 -5.97 12.71
CA PRO A 61 2.15 -6.45 13.35
C PRO A 61 2.83 -7.63 12.62
N GLY A 62 2.07 -8.38 11.83
CA GLY A 62 2.55 -9.44 10.95
C GLY A 62 2.92 -9.02 9.53
N ALA A 63 2.93 -7.72 9.21
CA ALA A 63 3.24 -7.20 7.88
C ALA A 63 4.48 -6.27 7.90
N ASP A 64 5.21 -6.26 6.78
CA ASP A 64 6.33 -5.36 6.50
C ASP A 64 6.16 -4.88 5.06
N VAL A 65 5.98 -3.58 4.85
CA VAL A 65 5.88 -3.02 3.51
C VAL A 65 7.23 -2.49 3.06
N ILE A 66 7.77 -3.11 2.01
CA ILE A 66 9.05 -2.70 1.44
C ILE A 66 8.84 -1.41 0.66
N GLU A 67 9.24 -0.30 1.27
CA GLU A 67 9.32 0.99 0.62
C GLU A 67 10.45 0.97 -0.43
N ARG A 68 10.10 0.62 -1.67
CA ARG A 68 10.98 0.94 -2.79
C ARG A 68 10.86 2.46 -2.97
N HIS A 69 11.78 3.22 -2.37
CA HIS A 69 11.96 4.63 -2.69
C HIS A 69 11.83 4.75 -4.22
N GLN A 70 10.79 5.43 -4.68
CA GLN A 70 10.46 5.58 -6.10
C GLN A 70 11.49 6.45 -6.86
N ARG A 71 12.75 6.45 -6.42
CA ARG A 71 13.89 7.20 -6.95
C ARG A 71 14.54 6.54 -8.18
N GLY A 72 13.90 5.56 -8.80
CA GLY A 72 14.50 4.76 -9.88
C GLY A 72 13.61 4.43 -11.07
N ALA A 73 12.42 5.05 -11.22
CA ALA A 73 11.57 4.86 -12.40
C ALA A 73 11.25 6.16 -13.15
N ALA A 74 11.96 7.26 -12.85
CA ALA A 74 12.02 8.45 -13.72
C ALA A 74 13.02 8.24 -14.88
N GLY A 75 12.96 7.06 -15.52
CA GLY A 75 13.82 6.64 -16.62
C GLY A 75 12.95 6.14 -17.77
N GLY A 76 12.08 7.03 -18.24
CA GLY A 76 11.13 6.76 -19.32
C GLY A 76 9.99 7.74 -19.18
N ASP A 77 9.99 8.76 -20.04
CA ASP A 77 8.82 9.57 -20.33
C ASP A 77 7.60 8.65 -20.48
N PRO A 78 6.60 8.68 -19.57
CA PRO A 78 5.29 8.18 -19.92
C PRO A 78 4.67 9.31 -20.71
N GLY A 79 4.99 9.37 -22.01
CA GLY A 79 4.20 10.16 -22.96
C GLY A 79 2.72 9.90 -22.67
N PRO A 80 1.82 10.87 -22.93
CA PRO A 80 0.51 10.98 -22.28
C PRO A 80 -0.26 9.65 -22.25
N GLY A 81 -0.12 8.93 -21.13
CA GLY A 81 -0.56 7.55 -20.97
C GLY A 81 -0.31 7.08 -19.55
N ALA A 82 -1.33 6.49 -18.91
CA ALA A 82 -1.28 5.98 -17.55
C ALA A 82 -0.12 4.98 -17.35
N PRO A 83 0.36 4.75 -16.11
CA PRO A 83 1.33 3.69 -15.82
C PRO A 83 0.91 2.38 -16.48
N LYS A 84 1.82 1.74 -17.23
CA LYS A 84 1.56 0.51 -17.97
C LYS A 84 1.07 -0.56 -17.01
N ARG A 85 -0.02 -1.24 -17.38
CA ARG A 85 -0.62 -2.27 -16.54
C ARG A 85 0.37 -3.36 -16.17
N VAL A 86 0.51 -3.63 -14.86
CA VAL A 86 1.38 -4.68 -14.35
C VAL A 86 0.58 -5.97 -14.22
N ASP A 87 0.87 -6.93 -15.10
CA ASP A 87 0.31 -8.27 -15.03
C ASP A 87 0.93 -9.09 -13.87
N ALA A 88 0.41 -10.30 -13.65
CA ALA A 88 0.87 -11.15 -12.55
C ALA A 88 2.35 -11.55 -12.68
N ALA A 89 2.85 -11.74 -13.90
CA ALA A 89 4.24 -12.12 -14.13
C ALA A 89 5.20 -10.97 -13.78
N GLY A 90 4.89 -9.76 -14.23
CA GLY A 90 5.63 -8.54 -13.88
C GLY A 90 5.55 -8.24 -12.38
N ALA A 91 4.37 -8.38 -11.78
CA ALA A 91 4.19 -8.21 -10.33
C ALA A 91 5.08 -9.17 -9.53
N ALA A 92 5.14 -10.44 -9.95
CA ALA A 92 5.96 -11.45 -9.30
C ALA A 92 7.46 -11.17 -9.46
N GLN A 93 7.90 -10.70 -10.64
CA GLN A 93 9.27 -10.26 -10.85
C GLN A 93 9.64 -9.09 -9.94
N ILE A 94 8.76 -8.07 -9.84
CA ILE A 94 8.93 -6.93 -8.94
C ILE A 94 9.08 -7.40 -7.49
N GLY A 95 8.22 -8.31 -7.03
CA GLY A 95 8.24 -8.85 -5.68
C GLY A 95 9.52 -9.63 -5.37
N ARG A 96 9.92 -10.54 -6.26
CA ARG A 96 11.17 -11.31 -6.09
C ARG A 96 12.40 -10.40 -6.03
N ALA A 97 12.47 -9.40 -6.91
CA ALA A 97 13.58 -8.45 -6.94
C ALA A 97 13.68 -7.62 -5.64
N ALA A 98 12.55 -7.38 -4.97
CA ALA A 98 12.50 -6.68 -3.69
C ALA A 98 12.69 -7.60 -2.47
N GLY A 99 12.67 -8.93 -2.64
CA GLY A 99 12.60 -9.87 -1.52
C GLY A 99 11.25 -9.87 -0.80
N ALA A 100 10.17 -9.51 -1.50
CA ALA A 100 8.81 -9.55 -0.98
C ALA A 100 8.21 -10.97 -1.12
N HIS A 101 7.32 -11.33 -0.20
CA HIS A 101 6.49 -12.53 -0.32
C HIS A 101 5.31 -12.27 -1.25
N TYR A 102 4.76 -11.05 -1.21
CA TYR A 102 3.60 -10.65 -1.97
C TYR A 102 3.82 -9.33 -2.72
N THR A 103 3.25 -9.24 -3.92
CA THR A 103 3.11 -7.98 -4.65
C THR A 103 1.65 -7.62 -4.78
N VAL A 104 1.29 -6.39 -4.42
CA VAL A 104 -0.04 -5.82 -4.63
C VAL A 104 -0.01 -4.93 -5.87
N THR A 105 -0.84 -5.27 -6.85
CA THR A 105 -1.11 -4.41 -8.01
C THR A 105 -2.60 -4.13 -8.09
N GLY A 106 -3.02 -3.20 -8.95
CA GLY A 106 -4.45 -2.96 -9.09
C GLY A 106 -4.80 -1.76 -9.93
N SER A 107 -6.09 -1.49 -9.94
CA SER A 107 -6.68 -0.34 -10.59
C SER A 107 -7.73 0.30 -9.70
N PHE A 108 -8.07 1.53 -10.01
CA PHE A 108 -9.23 2.21 -9.45
C PHE A 108 -10.04 2.89 -10.56
N ALA A 109 -11.26 3.24 -10.21
CA ALA A 109 -12.13 4.11 -11.00
C ALA A 109 -12.96 4.98 -10.07
N ASP A 110 -13.14 6.25 -10.43
CA ASP A 110 -14.04 7.19 -9.78
C ASP A 110 -15.10 7.64 -10.78
N PHE A 111 -16.35 7.26 -10.58
CA PHE A 111 -17.45 7.75 -11.41
C PHE A 111 -18.23 8.83 -10.66
N TYR A 112 -17.82 10.09 -10.81
CA TYR A 112 -18.47 11.25 -10.20
C TYR A 112 -18.65 11.13 -8.67
N GLY A 113 -17.65 10.61 -7.97
CA GLY A 113 -17.65 10.37 -6.52
C GLY A 113 -17.90 8.91 -6.15
N LYS A 114 -18.33 8.05 -7.08
CA LYS A 114 -18.44 6.61 -6.83
C LYS A 114 -17.09 5.93 -7.05
N PHE A 115 -16.36 5.71 -5.97
CA PHE A 115 -14.99 5.20 -5.96
C PHE A 115 -14.90 3.68 -5.85
N ARG A 116 -14.08 3.06 -6.70
CA ARG A 116 -13.86 1.62 -6.76
C ARG A 116 -12.37 1.33 -6.83
N ILE A 117 -11.88 0.45 -5.98
CA ILE A 117 -10.54 -0.13 -6.01
C ILE A 117 -10.66 -1.61 -6.33
N ILE A 118 -9.82 -2.10 -7.22
CA ILE A 118 -9.62 -3.52 -7.51
C ILE A 118 -8.13 -3.81 -7.37
N ALA A 119 -7.75 -4.48 -6.28
CA ALA A 119 -6.40 -4.93 -6.01
C ALA A 119 -6.25 -6.43 -6.36
N ARG A 120 -5.02 -6.83 -6.72
CA ARG A 120 -4.60 -8.20 -6.92
C ARG A 120 -3.44 -8.47 -5.99
N LEU A 121 -3.60 -9.48 -5.15
CA LEU A 121 -2.52 -10.03 -4.34
C LEU A 121 -1.83 -11.12 -5.14
N VAL A 122 -0.55 -10.94 -5.44
CA VAL A 122 0.25 -11.89 -6.22
C VAL A 122 1.31 -12.51 -5.31
N ASP A 123 1.40 -13.84 -5.29
CA ASP A 123 2.50 -14.56 -4.64
C ASP A 123 3.76 -14.36 -5.49
N ALA A 124 4.76 -13.67 -4.94
CA ALA A 124 5.95 -13.31 -5.69
C ALA A 124 6.77 -14.54 -6.12
N LYS A 125 6.77 -15.60 -5.31
CA LYS A 125 7.50 -16.84 -5.59
C LYS A 125 6.83 -17.66 -6.69
N LYS A 126 5.50 -17.83 -6.61
CA LYS A 126 4.73 -18.66 -7.55
C LYS A 126 4.31 -17.92 -8.82
N GLY A 127 4.25 -16.59 -8.78
CA GLY A 127 3.71 -15.77 -9.85
C GLY A 127 2.21 -15.91 -10.07
N ALA A 128 1.49 -16.46 -9.08
CA ALA A 128 0.05 -16.68 -9.15
C ALA A 128 -0.70 -15.56 -8.41
N ILE A 129 -1.87 -15.19 -8.93
CA ILE A 129 -2.81 -14.34 -8.20
C ILE A 129 -3.39 -15.18 -7.06
N VAL A 130 -3.09 -14.80 -5.83
CA VAL A 130 -3.67 -15.39 -4.62
C VAL A 130 -5.15 -14.98 -4.52
N LYS A 131 -5.43 -13.70 -4.70
CA LYS A 131 -6.78 -13.15 -4.57
C LYS A 131 -6.93 -11.84 -5.36
N VAL A 132 -8.13 -11.62 -5.87
CA VAL A 132 -8.61 -10.30 -6.31
C VAL A 132 -9.47 -9.72 -5.19
N ILE A 133 -9.14 -8.50 -4.76
CA ILE A 133 -9.77 -7.79 -3.64
C ILE A 133 -10.39 -6.49 -4.17
N SER A 134 -11.61 -6.18 -3.76
CA SER A 134 -12.28 -4.92 -4.10
C SER A 134 -13.11 -4.39 -2.94
N ASN A 135 -13.49 -3.12 -2.99
CA ASN A 135 -14.38 -2.47 -2.02
C ASN A 135 -15.87 -2.70 -2.33
N ASP A 136 -16.31 -3.96 -2.44
CA ASP A 136 -17.66 -4.35 -2.91
C ASP A 136 -18.84 -3.89 -2.06
N ASP A 137 -18.61 -3.53 -0.80
CA ASP A 137 -19.66 -3.02 0.09
C ASP A 137 -20.23 -1.70 -0.46
N PRO A 138 -21.55 -1.59 -0.71
CA PRO A 138 -22.18 -0.33 -1.15
C PRO A 138 -21.92 0.87 -0.24
N LYS A 139 -21.68 0.64 1.06
CA LYS A 139 -21.37 1.69 2.05
C LYS A 139 -19.92 2.18 1.98
N LEU A 140 -19.09 1.56 1.15
CA LEU A 140 -17.69 1.89 0.94
C LEU A 140 -17.44 2.21 -0.53
N GLN A 141 -18.30 3.04 -1.13
CA GLN A 141 -18.16 3.46 -2.53
C GLN A 141 -18.17 4.98 -2.69
N ASP A 142 -18.34 5.75 -1.63
CA ASP A 142 -18.26 7.21 -1.70
C ASP A 142 -16.79 7.65 -1.61
N ARG A 143 -16.32 8.47 -2.56
CA ARG A 143 -14.98 9.08 -2.53
C ARG A 143 -14.74 9.85 -1.23
N ALA A 144 -15.76 10.43 -0.61
CA ALA A 144 -15.63 11.09 0.69
C ALA A 144 -15.07 10.14 1.76
N GLN A 145 -15.26 8.82 1.61
CA GLN A 145 -14.80 7.76 2.50
C GLN A 145 -13.49 7.11 2.02
N LEU A 146 -12.70 7.77 1.17
CA LEU A 146 -11.50 7.18 0.56
C LEU A 146 -10.57 6.49 1.57
N ALA A 147 -10.33 7.10 2.74
CA ALA A 147 -9.52 6.48 3.79
C ALA A 147 -10.10 5.16 4.30
N SER A 148 -11.42 5.10 4.55
CA SER A 148 -12.11 3.88 4.97
C SER A 148 -12.11 2.81 3.88
N ILE A 149 -12.27 3.22 2.62
CA ILE A 149 -12.16 2.32 1.46
C ILE A 149 -10.77 1.66 1.42
N ILE A 150 -9.71 2.46 1.52
CA ILE A 150 -8.32 1.98 1.49
C ILE A 150 -8.03 1.08 2.68
N GLN A 151 -8.49 1.46 3.88
CA GLN A 151 -8.35 0.65 5.09
C GLN A 151 -8.99 -0.74 4.92
N ALA A 152 -10.24 -0.78 4.44
CA ALA A 152 -10.95 -2.05 4.22
C ALA A 152 -10.27 -2.93 3.15
N VAL A 153 -9.69 -2.31 2.11
CA VAL A 153 -8.92 -3.05 1.09
C VAL A 153 -7.61 -3.59 1.70
N GLY A 154 -6.92 -2.81 2.54
CA GLY A 154 -5.72 -3.24 3.26
C GLY A 154 -5.98 -4.44 4.17
N GLU A 155 -7.06 -4.39 4.95
CA GLU A 155 -7.50 -5.50 5.82
C GLU A 155 -7.80 -6.78 5.05
N ARG A 156 -8.46 -6.65 3.89
CA ARG A 156 -8.73 -7.80 3.02
C ARG A 156 -7.45 -8.35 2.39
N ILE A 157 -6.47 -7.50 2.11
CA ILE A 157 -5.17 -7.94 1.59
C ILE A 157 -4.39 -8.71 2.66
N THR A 158 -4.26 -8.19 3.87
CA THR A 158 -3.53 -8.88 4.95
C THR A 158 -4.22 -10.20 5.31
N SER A 159 -5.55 -10.21 5.37
CA SER A 159 -6.32 -11.43 5.56
C SER A 159 -6.11 -12.45 4.42
N ALA A 160 -6.10 -12.01 3.16
CA ALA A 160 -5.82 -12.88 2.01
C ALA A 160 -4.38 -13.42 1.99
N ALA A 161 -3.45 -12.73 2.66
CA ALA A 161 -2.08 -13.18 2.88
C ALA A 161 -1.93 -14.16 4.06
N GLY A 162 -3.04 -14.47 4.76
CA GLY A 162 -3.07 -15.39 5.90
C GLY A 162 -2.76 -14.75 7.25
N LEU A 163 -2.69 -13.42 7.32
CA LEU A 163 -2.43 -12.71 8.58
C LEU A 163 -3.68 -12.69 9.48
N SER A 164 -3.46 -12.60 10.79
CA SER A 164 -4.51 -12.39 11.77
C SER A 164 -5.30 -11.10 11.50
N PRO A 165 -6.49 -10.91 12.10
CA PRO A 165 -7.11 -9.60 12.15
C PRO A 165 -6.19 -8.56 12.81
N TYR A 166 -6.40 -7.29 12.46
CA TYR A 166 -5.76 -6.19 13.17
C TYR A 166 -6.17 -6.20 14.65
N PRO A 167 -5.25 -5.86 15.57
CA PRO A 167 -5.61 -5.71 16.98
C PRO A 167 -6.72 -4.68 17.17
N ASP A 168 -7.62 -4.90 18.12
CA ASP A 168 -8.65 -3.93 18.46
C ASP A 168 -8.04 -2.57 18.85
N GLY A 169 -8.68 -1.49 18.42
CA GLY A 169 -8.20 -0.13 18.71
C GLY A 169 -6.94 0.30 17.93
N SER A 170 -6.40 -0.55 17.05
CA SER A 170 -5.27 -0.18 16.18
C SER A 170 -5.66 0.68 14.98
N ALA A 171 -6.95 0.96 14.77
CA ALA A 171 -7.42 1.82 13.69
C ALA A 171 -6.97 3.28 13.95
N PRO A 172 -6.27 3.92 13.00
CA PRO A 172 -5.81 5.29 13.17
C PRO A 172 -6.99 6.23 12.90
N PRO A 173 -6.88 7.52 13.28
CA PRO A 173 -7.82 8.50 12.78
C PRO A 173 -7.85 8.47 11.25
N PRO A 174 -9.04 8.48 10.63
CA PRO A 174 -9.17 8.48 9.18
C PRO A 174 -8.56 9.77 8.62
N ILE A 175 -7.69 9.62 7.62
CA ILE A 175 -7.08 10.76 6.95
C ILE A 175 -8.15 11.42 6.06
N PRO A 176 -8.34 12.74 6.15
CA PRO A 176 -9.23 13.46 5.26
C PRO A 176 -8.91 13.23 3.77
N THR A 177 -9.95 13.11 2.93
CA THR A 177 -9.80 12.82 1.49
C THR A 177 -9.03 13.92 0.74
N ASP A 178 -9.19 15.17 1.15
CA ASP A 178 -8.43 16.31 0.63
C ASP A 178 -6.94 16.22 0.98
N ALA A 179 -6.60 15.80 2.20
CA ALA A 179 -5.22 15.54 2.61
C ALA A 179 -4.60 14.41 1.78
N ILE A 180 -5.31 13.29 1.58
CA ILE A 180 -4.85 12.20 0.70
C ILE A 180 -4.65 12.72 -0.72
N THR A 181 -5.58 13.49 -1.25
CA THR A 181 -5.52 14.05 -2.61
C THR A 181 -4.32 14.98 -2.78
N ALA A 182 -4.08 15.88 -1.82
CA ALA A 182 -2.93 16.77 -1.82
C ALA A 182 -1.61 15.98 -1.74
N TYR A 183 -1.50 15.02 -0.81
CA TYR A 183 -0.33 14.16 -0.68
C TYR A 183 -0.04 13.39 -1.98
N SER A 184 -1.08 12.85 -2.62
CA SER A 184 -0.99 12.15 -3.90
C SER A 184 -0.37 13.03 -4.99
N ARG A 185 -0.77 14.31 -5.07
CA ARG A 185 -0.21 15.27 -6.03
C ARG A 185 1.24 15.59 -5.70
N GLY A 186 1.57 15.72 -4.42
CA GLY A 186 2.95 15.83 -3.96
C GLY A 186 3.83 14.69 -4.46
N LEU A 187 3.38 13.45 -4.32
CA LEU A 187 4.08 12.26 -4.84
C LEU A 187 4.28 12.33 -6.36
N LEU A 188 3.26 12.75 -7.10
CA LEU A 188 3.34 12.87 -8.55
C LEU A 188 4.39 13.90 -8.97
N HIS A 189 4.36 15.09 -8.39
CA HIS A 189 5.34 16.14 -8.71
C HIS A 189 6.76 15.77 -8.25
N ASP A 190 6.91 15.13 -7.10
CA ASP A 190 8.20 14.64 -6.62
C ASP A 190 8.78 13.59 -7.59
N SER A 191 7.95 12.65 -8.05
CA SER A 191 8.36 11.63 -9.03
C SER A 191 8.82 12.22 -10.38
N ARG A 192 8.37 13.44 -10.70
CA ARG A 192 8.79 14.21 -11.88
C ARG A 192 10.00 15.13 -11.64
N GLY A 193 10.54 15.15 -10.43
CA GLY A 193 11.61 16.09 -10.04
C GLY A 193 11.13 17.53 -9.84
N GLU A 194 9.82 17.78 -9.82
CA GLU A 194 9.22 19.10 -9.63
C GLU A 194 9.15 19.46 -8.14
N SER A 195 10.31 19.56 -7.49
CA SER A 195 10.42 19.66 -6.02
C SER A 195 9.62 20.82 -5.40
N ALA A 196 9.62 22.00 -6.03
CA ALA A 196 8.86 23.15 -5.51
C ALA A 196 7.36 22.85 -5.43
N ARG A 197 6.77 22.32 -6.52
CA ARG A 197 5.36 21.92 -6.56
C ARG A 197 5.06 20.78 -5.61
N ALA A 198 5.97 19.79 -5.50
CA ALA A 198 5.83 18.71 -4.55
C ALA A 198 5.73 19.23 -3.11
N SER A 199 6.60 20.18 -2.74
CA SER A 199 6.59 20.83 -1.42
C SER A 199 5.25 21.52 -1.12
N GLU A 200 4.73 22.29 -2.08
CA GLU A 200 3.43 22.98 -1.93
C GLU A 200 2.30 21.99 -1.63
N PHE A 201 2.25 20.87 -2.35
CA PHE A 201 1.23 19.84 -2.13
C PHE A 201 1.40 19.07 -0.82
N TYR A 202 2.63 18.75 -0.40
CA TYR A 202 2.87 18.15 0.91
C TYR A 202 2.48 19.10 2.05
N GLN A 203 2.74 20.40 1.92
CA GLN A 203 2.30 21.41 2.88
C GLN A 203 0.77 21.55 2.90
N SER A 204 0.13 21.49 1.74
CA SER A 204 -1.35 21.47 1.64
C SER A 204 -1.94 20.25 2.36
N ALA A 205 -1.34 19.07 2.18
CA ALA A 205 -1.74 17.86 2.89
C ALA A 205 -1.61 17.99 4.41
N LEU A 206 -0.51 18.58 4.90
CA LEU A 206 -0.28 18.84 6.32
C LEU A 206 -1.20 19.92 6.89
N SER A 207 -1.65 20.86 6.07
CA SER A 207 -2.62 21.88 6.48
C SER A 207 -4.01 21.26 6.69
N ALA A 208 -4.40 20.33 5.82
CA ALA A 208 -5.65 19.57 5.94
C ALA A 208 -5.59 18.50 7.05
N PHE A 209 -4.43 17.89 7.26
CA PHE A 209 -4.21 16.87 8.30
C PHE A 209 -2.82 17.03 8.94
N PRO A 210 -2.70 17.84 10.02
CA PRO A 210 -1.42 18.08 10.69
C PRO A 210 -0.64 16.83 11.16
N PRO A 211 -1.28 15.74 11.62
CA PRO A 211 -0.58 14.52 12.00
C PRO A 211 -0.26 13.59 10.81
N PHE A 212 -0.27 14.07 9.56
CA PHE A 212 0.07 13.26 8.38
C PHE A 212 1.58 12.96 8.30
N ASP A 213 2.01 11.88 8.95
CA ASP A 213 3.43 11.51 9.06
C ASP A 213 4.10 11.27 7.70
N GLU A 214 3.40 10.64 6.75
CA GLU A 214 3.92 10.36 5.41
C GLU A 214 4.20 11.65 4.63
N ALA A 215 3.32 12.64 4.71
CA ALA A 215 3.52 13.95 4.08
C ALA A 215 4.66 14.73 4.74
N ARG A 216 4.80 14.64 6.07
CA ARG A 216 5.90 15.25 6.81
C ARG A 216 7.25 14.63 6.43
N ALA A 217 7.31 13.31 6.35
CA ALA A 217 8.50 12.57 5.96
C ALA A 217 8.91 12.91 4.52
N ALA A 218 7.97 12.92 3.57
CA ALA A 218 8.23 13.27 2.18
C ALA A 218 8.77 14.71 2.04
N LEU A 219 8.18 15.67 2.76
CA LEU A 219 8.65 17.05 2.78
C LEU A 219 10.06 17.17 3.40
N GLY A 220 10.34 16.41 4.47
CA GLY A 220 11.68 16.34 5.07
C GLY A 220 12.73 15.79 4.12
N GLN A 221 12.40 14.71 3.40
CA GLN A 221 13.28 14.13 2.38
C GLN A 221 13.56 15.11 1.24
N LEU A 222 12.55 15.87 0.80
CA LEU A 222 12.71 16.87 -0.25
C LEU A 222 13.69 17.99 0.14
N ARG A 223 13.62 18.44 1.40
CA ARG A 223 14.49 19.50 1.95
C ARG A 223 15.93 19.06 2.17
N GLY A 224 16.18 17.76 2.27
CA GLY A 224 17.51 17.18 2.44
C GLY A 224 18.23 16.82 1.13
N ARG A 225 17.67 17.17 -0.03
CA ARG A 225 18.28 16.95 -1.35
C ARG A 225 19.20 18.08 -1.78
#